data_AF-A0A1J9QMD0-F1
#
_entry.id   AF-A0A1J9QMD0-F1
#
_cell.length_a   1.000
_cell.length_b   1.000
_cell.length_c   1.000
_cell.angle_alpha   90.00
_cell.angle_beta   90.00
_cell.angle_gamma   90.00
#
_symmetry.space_group_name_H-M   'P 1'
#
loop_
_entity.id
_entity.type
_entity.pdbx_description
1 polymer ?
#
loop_
_entity_poly.entity_id
_entity_poly.type
_entity_poly.pdbx_seq_one_letter_code
_entity_poly.pdbx_strand_id
1 'polypeptide(L)'
;MPKRTQEPQFPQLDTPQKVRIRSAVEYGEHLARTGREHSKAEAFRFCGTSASTGYRALADEHPRTHHSIEEHRGKAAKLSQKDIWHVKAMLQEHD
;
A
#
# COMPACT_ATOMS: atom_id res chain seq x y z
N MET A 1 8.02 33.46 2.42
CA MET A 1 7.10 33.25 3.57
C MET A 1 7.29 31.83 4.08
N PRO A 2 7.64 31.60 5.36
CA PRO A 2 7.73 30.25 5.89
C PRO A 2 6.33 29.61 5.84
N LYS A 3 6.23 28.43 5.23
CA LYS A 3 4.98 27.65 5.25
C LYS A 3 4.63 27.37 6.71
N ARG A 4 3.45 27.79 7.14
CA ARG A 4 2.89 27.43 8.45
C ARG A 4 2.86 25.90 8.51
N THR A 5 3.71 25.31 9.33
CA THR A 5 3.63 23.88 9.64
C THR A 5 2.30 23.70 10.36
N GLN A 6 1.27 23.20 9.68
CA GLN A 6 0.05 22.80 10.36
C GLN A 6 0.44 21.71 11.36
N GLU A 7 0.09 21.91 12.62
CA GLU A 7 0.18 20.84 13.61
C GLU A 7 -0.73 19.70 13.16
N PRO A 8 -0.24 18.44 13.15
CA PRO A 8 -1.06 17.31 12.76
C PRO A 8 -2.26 17.18 13.71
N GLN A 9 -3.47 17.34 13.18
CA GLN A 9 -4.68 17.16 13.99
C GLN A 9 -4.92 15.68 14.25
N PHE A 10 -5.34 15.34 15.48
CA PHE A 10 -5.74 13.98 15.79
C PHE A 10 -6.99 13.60 15.00
N PRO A 11 -7.01 12.42 14.35
CA PRO A 11 -8.16 11.99 13.56
C PRO A 11 -9.37 11.70 14.46
N GLN A 12 -10.56 12.12 14.02
CA GLN A 12 -11.83 11.79 14.70
C GLN A 12 -12.25 10.34 14.38
N LEU A 13 -13.13 9.74 15.21
CA LEU A 13 -13.53 8.32 15.11
C LEU A 13 -14.23 7.95 13.80
N ASP A 14 -14.92 8.91 13.20
CA ASP A 14 -15.61 8.86 11.90
C ASP A 14 -14.65 8.93 10.70
N THR A 15 -13.38 9.27 10.94
CA THR A 15 -12.39 9.42 9.88
C THR A 15 -12.01 8.03 9.31
N PRO A 16 -11.87 7.89 7.97
CA PRO A 16 -11.48 6.61 7.36
C PRO A 16 -10.19 6.05 7.97
N GLN A 17 -10.17 4.75 8.24
CA GLN A 17 -9.06 4.08 8.95
C GLN A 17 -7.68 4.35 8.33
N LYS A 18 -7.58 4.38 6.99
CA LYS A 18 -6.34 4.71 6.27
C LYS A 18 -5.82 6.11 6.59
N VAL A 19 -6.72 7.10 6.67
CA VAL A 19 -6.37 8.48 7.02
C VAL A 19 -5.92 8.53 8.48
N ARG A 20 -6.61 7.82 9.38
CA ARG A 20 -6.23 7.77 10.80
C ARG A 20 -4.81 7.23 11.01
N ILE A 21 -4.50 6.11 10.35
CA ILE A 21 -3.19 5.47 10.39
C ILE A 21 -2.11 6.43 9.86
N ARG A 22 -2.37 7.09 8.73
CA ARG A 22 -1.41 8.03 8.13
C ARG A 22 -1.13 9.21 9.05
N SER A 23 -2.17 9.89 9.54
CA SER A 23 -2.01 11.03 10.43
C SER A 23 -1.31 10.67 11.75
N ALA A 24 -1.58 9.48 12.30
CA ALA A 24 -0.89 9.01 13.51
C ALA A 24 0.61 8.79 13.27
N VAL A 25 0.98 8.22 12.12
CA VAL A 25 2.38 8.01 11.74
C VAL A 25 3.08 9.33 11.44
N GLU A 26 2.45 10.25 10.72
CA GLU A 26 2.99 11.59 10.44
C GLU A 26 3.19 12.40 11.73
N TYR A 27 2.24 12.32 12.67
CA TYR A 27 2.35 12.95 13.98
C TYR A 27 3.51 12.36 14.80
N GLY A 28 3.65 11.04 14.79
CA GLY A 28 4.76 10.35 15.44
C GLY A 28 6.12 10.71 14.84
N GLU A 29 6.22 10.83 13.51
CA GLU A 29 7.43 11.30 12.81
C GLU A 29 7.73 12.77 13.13
N HIS A 30 6.70 13.61 13.31
CA HIS A 30 6.88 14.99 13.78
C HIS A 30 7.42 15.03 15.21
N LEU A 31 6.87 14.24 16.13
CA LEU A 31 7.39 14.12 17.50
C LEU A 31 8.82 13.54 17.53
N ALA A 32 9.16 12.66 16.59
CA ALA A 32 10.52 12.14 16.48
C ALA A 32 11.56 13.24 16.17
N ARG A 33 11.18 14.24 15.38
CA ARG A 33 12.03 15.43 15.14
C ARG A 33 12.24 16.28 16.39
N THR A 34 11.37 16.15 17.39
CA THR A 34 11.49 16.83 18.69
C THR A 34 12.28 16.02 19.73
N GLY A 35 12.88 14.89 19.33
CA GLY A 35 13.76 14.08 20.19
C GLY A 35 13.06 12.94 20.93
N ARG A 36 11.84 12.55 20.53
CA ARG A 36 11.13 11.39 21.10
C ARG A 36 11.25 10.17 20.21
N GLU A 37 11.43 8.98 20.78
CA GLU A 37 11.38 7.76 20.00
C GLU A 37 9.96 7.51 19.47
N HIS A 38 9.84 7.03 18.23
CA HIS A 38 8.56 6.74 17.60
C HIS A 38 8.60 5.37 16.92
N SER A 39 7.61 4.53 17.25
CA SER A 39 7.38 3.26 16.57
C SER A 39 6.09 3.28 15.77
N LYS A 40 6.16 2.99 14.46
CA LYS A 40 4.96 2.85 13.61
C LYS A 40 4.00 1.79 14.15
N ALA A 41 4.51 0.76 14.83
CA ALA A 41 3.69 -0.26 15.47
C ALA A 41 2.83 0.30 16.61
N GLU A 42 3.30 1.33 17.33
CA GLU A 42 2.50 2.03 18.35
C GLU A 42 1.39 2.85 17.72
N ALA A 43 1.67 3.56 16.62
CA ALA A 43 0.67 4.29 15.87
C ALA A 43 -0.47 3.37 15.37
N PHE A 44 -0.13 2.16 14.89
CA PHE A 44 -1.13 1.17 14.46
C PHE A 44 -1.97 0.64 15.62
N ARG A 45 -1.34 0.32 16.76
CA ARG A 45 -2.05 -0.11 17.97
C ARG A 45 -3.01 0.96 18.47
N PHE A 46 -2.59 2.22 18.48
CA PHE A 46 -3.45 3.35 18.83
C PHE A 46 -4.66 3.47 17.88
N CYS A 47 -4.45 3.22 16.59
CA CYS A 47 -5.52 3.20 15.58
C CYS A 47 -6.35 1.90 15.59
N GLY A 48 -6.18 1.01 16.57
CA GLY A 48 -6.91 -0.27 16.67
C GLY A 48 -6.64 -1.22 15.50
N THR A 49 -5.46 -1.15 14.89
CA THR A 49 -5.13 -1.86 13.65
C THR A 49 -3.91 -2.78 13.84
N SER A 50 -3.92 -3.94 13.18
CA SER A 50 -2.75 -4.84 13.16
C SER A 50 -1.57 -4.21 12.40
N ALA A 51 -0.34 -4.60 12.74
CA ALA A 51 0.85 -4.13 12.04
C ALA A 51 0.81 -4.41 10.53
N SER A 52 0.38 -5.61 10.12
CA SER A 52 0.25 -6.00 8.71
C SER A 52 -0.74 -5.12 7.94
N THR A 53 -1.84 -4.73 8.56
CA THR A 53 -2.85 -3.84 7.95
C THR A 53 -2.38 -2.40 7.92
N GLY A 54 -1.70 -1.94 8.99
CA GLY A 54 -1.08 -0.62 9.05
C GLY A 54 -0.04 -0.40 7.96
N TYR A 55 0.91 -1.34 7.79
CA TYR A 55 1.91 -1.25 6.73
C TYR A 55 1.31 -1.29 5.33
N ARG A 56 0.25 -2.09 5.11
CA ARG A 56 -0.46 -2.12 3.83
C ARG A 56 -1.16 -0.79 3.53
N ALA A 57 -1.75 -0.15 4.54
CA ALA A 57 -2.37 1.16 4.40
C ALA A 57 -1.35 2.25 4.03
N LEU A 58 -0.09 2.13 4.49
CA LEU A 58 1.01 3.04 4.14
C LEU A 58 1.66 2.71 2.78
N ALA A 59 1.67 1.44 2.36
CA ALA A 59 2.37 0.98 1.16
C ALA A 59 1.74 1.43 -0.17
N ASP A 60 0.48 1.90 -0.16
CA ASP A 60 -0.23 2.38 -1.35
C ASP A 60 0.32 3.70 -1.95
N GLU A 61 1.42 4.26 -1.42
CA GLU A 61 2.00 5.53 -1.87
C GLU A 61 3.13 5.41 -2.90
N HIS A 62 3.72 4.23 -3.08
CA HIS A 62 4.49 4.03 -4.29
C HIS A 62 3.49 3.76 -5.40
N PRO A 63 3.50 4.54 -6.51
CA PRO A 63 3.03 3.97 -7.77
C PRO A 63 3.95 2.78 -7.98
N ARG A 64 3.49 1.61 -7.53
CA ARG A 64 3.98 0.37 -8.09
C ARG A 64 3.90 0.65 -9.58
N THR A 65 5.02 0.54 -10.28
CA THR A 65 5.00 -0.10 -11.59
C THR A 65 4.44 -1.52 -11.37
N HIS A 66 3.18 -1.57 -10.94
CA HIS A 66 2.31 -2.69 -11.05
C HIS A 66 2.11 -2.72 -12.55
N HIS A 67 2.88 -3.57 -13.22
CA HIS A 67 2.22 -4.39 -14.20
C HIS A 67 1.06 -5.03 -13.44
N SER A 68 -0.09 -4.35 -13.46
CA SER A 68 -1.33 -4.94 -13.03
C SER A 68 -1.52 -6.09 -14.00
N ILE A 69 -1.08 -7.27 -13.60
CA ILE A 69 -1.79 -8.46 -14.01
C ILE A 69 -3.14 -8.23 -13.34
N GLU A 70 -4.06 -7.62 -14.08
CA GLU A 70 -5.46 -7.67 -13.74
C GLU A 70 -5.76 -9.16 -13.65
N GLU A 71 -5.77 -9.70 -12.43
CA GLU A 71 -6.47 -10.95 -12.18
C GLU A 71 -7.93 -10.65 -12.52
N HIS A 72 -8.29 -10.90 -13.78
CA HIS A 72 -9.66 -10.84 -14.22
C HIS A 72 -10.44 -11.79 -13.32
N ARG A 73 -11.21 -11.24 -12.37
CA ARG A 73 -12.25 -11.95 -11.65
C ARG A 73 -13.36 -12.29 -12.65
N GLY A 74 -13.11 -13.30 -13.46
CA GLY A 74 -13.95 -13.83 -14.51
C GLY A 74 -13.44 -15.19 -14.93
N LYS A 75 -14.30 -16.02 -15.54
CA LYS A 75 -13.86 -17.34 -16.06
C LYS A 75 -12.71 -17.12 -17.03
N ALA A 76 -11.55 -17.73 -16.75
CA ALA A 76 -10.39 -17.71 -17.63
C ALA A 76 -10.85 -18.07 -19.06
N ALA A 77 -10.55 -17.20 -20.02
CA ALA A 77 -10.83 -17.49 -21.43
C ALA A 77 -10.06 -18.76 -21.80
N LYS A 78 -10.77 -19.79 -22.28
CA LYS A 78 -10.14 -21.03 -22.71
C LYS A 78 -9.29 -20.71 -23.93
N LEU A 79 -7.98 -20.92 -23.82
CA LEU A 79 -7.07 -20.82 -24.97
C LEU A 79 -7.48 -21.83 -26.04
N SER A 80 -7.44 -21.41 -27.29
CA SER A 80 -7.69 -22.32 -28.40
C SER A 80 -6.49 -23.25 -28.60
N GLN A 81 -6.73 -24.43 -29.20
CA GLN A 81 -5.65 -25.38 -29.50
C GLN A 81 -4.54 -24.76 -30.37
N LYS A 82 -4.90 -23.81 -31.23
CA LYS A 82 -3.98 -23.07 -32.09
C LYS A 82 -3.03 -22.18 -31.27
N ASP A 83 -3.54 -21.50 -30.26
CA ASP A 83 -2.74 -20.62 -29.40
C ASP A 83 -1.75 -21.43 -28.56
N ILE A 84 -2.18 -22.60 -28.08
CA ILE A 84 -1.32 -23.53 -27.33
C ILE A 84 -0.16 -24.03 -28.20
N TRP A 85 -0.43 -24.38 -29.47
CA TRP A 85 0.63 -24.80 -30.39
C TRP A 85 1.61 -23.68 -30.73
N HIS A 86 1.11 -22.45 -30.90
CA HIS A 86 1.97 -21.30 -31.18
C HIS A 86 2.94 -21.02 -30.03
N VAL A 87 2.46 -21.02 -28.78
CA VAL A 87 3.32 -20.85 -27.60
C VAL A 87 4.34 -21.98 -27.48
N LYS A 88 3.95 -23.22 -27.76
CA LYS A 88 4.89 -24.36 -27.75
C LYS A 88 6.01 -24.22 -28.78
N ALA A 89 5.70 -23.76 -29.99
CA ALA A 89 6.70 -23.53 -31.02
C ALA A 89 7.71 -22.44 -30.60
N MET A 90 7.21 -21.33 -30.06
CA MET A 90 8.08 -20.24 -29.57
C MET A 90 9.02 -20.71 -28.45
N LEU A 91 8.54 -21.55 -27.53
CA LEU A 91 9.37 -22.08 -26.45
C LEU A 91 10.42 -23.07 -26.94
N GLN A 92 10.17 -23.78 -28.04
CA GLN A 92 11.11 -24.73 -28.64
C GLN A 92 12.19 -24.08 -29.49
N GLU A 93 11.99 -22.85 -29.96
CA GLU A 93 12.99 -22.07 -30.73
C GLU A 93 14.04 -21.40 -29.82
N HIS A 94 13.86 -21.46 -28.50
CA HIS A 94 14.72 -20.82 -27.50
C HIS A 94 15.53 -21.82 -26.63
N ASP A 95 15.50 -23.12 -26.96
CA ASP A 95 16.41 -24.18 -26.49
C ASP A 95 17.41 -24.54 -27.61
#